data_AF-A0A226EGW8-F1
#
_entry.id   AF-A0A226EGW8-F1
#
_cell.length_a   1.000
_cell.length_b   1.000
_cell.length_c   1.000
_cell.angle_alpha   90.00
_cell.angle_beta   90.00
_cell.angle_gamma   90.00
#
_symmetry.space_group_name_H-M   'P 1'
#
loop_
_entity.id
_entity.type
_entity.pdbx_description
1 polymer ?
#
loop_
_entity_poly.entity_id
_entity_poly.type
_entity_poly.pdbx_seq_one_letter_code
_entity_poly.pdbx_strand_id
1 'polypeptide(L)'
;MKLLTVSSCFALVFLLTTFAHCQETEIDVEIEYETGRETRSLNGPQEFKVVIKNDVILKLKPPPSSIFATNFKYTVATSDGGLTDETPNKGQIRSLESHIFLDQKNDAVMKVGTNKDGLIVMEGIVEDTFISPGRQQPGRAKVNSKPTYTAKNLTTSQHVGRDYIDLHRNITFNPIKRQTKATTIAVGETWVVLDYDHAAQFGFNRERILSYLATFFRAVNNRYATISEPKISFTISGITIISSRSAQPFVENSRVPDGSGFDIGMVLEDFSKWAYTTILPSFPQVDMAALLSSTDFQKKDEFGIYQKNLAGLAYMKGACWKDTYGKRLLATSVSEDLGGFYDGVYTVAHEFAHNLASPHDGFEEAAGCSWEEGYIMSYNGWGTTKKFYFSPCSIHIMNKFILSSGGACMRNKEGSTPLANPDAAPEVGNQLDMKSMCIKHTNSPQAIVDPTKSPTDLCTNLVCTYLGPNSVPYITTTNRSPGDNSICGNGGRCLNGQCVGDQGVRVDMTEQCVRYTGKATAVPDNTRTAEQLCQQLQCKYTDPNQPGWIWTWKSGSPIPDYGTVCDGGRGRCIYGACV
;
A
#
# COMPACT_ATOMS: atom_id res chain seq x y z
N MET A 1 -27.09 -40.07 20.74
CA MET A 1 -26.28 -39.12 21.54
C MET A 1 -25.31 -38.42 20.61
N LYS A 2 -25.62 -37.17 20.23
CA LYS A 2 -24.79 -36.33 19.36
C LYS A 2 -23.69 -35.70 20.22
N LEU A 3 -22.42 -35.86 19.85
CA LEU A 3 -21.33 -35.03 20.38
C LEU A 3 -21.28 -33.74 19.55
N LEU A 4 -21.53 -32.61 20.22
CA LEU A 4 -21.26 -31.26 19.73
C LEU A 4 -19.75 -31.01 19.82
N THR A 5 -19.10 -30.78 18.68
CA THR A 5 -17.74 -30.24 18.62
C THR A 5 -17.78 -28.72 18.75
N VAL A 6 -17.12 -28.23 19.79
CA VAL A 6 -17.06 -26.83 20.21
C VAL A 6 -16.11 -26.05 19.28
N SER A 7 -16.61 -24.95 18.73
CA SER A 7 -15.83 -23.95 18.00
C SER A 7 -15.07 -23.08 18.99
N SER A 8 -13.74 -23.07 18.91
CA SER A 8 -12.87 -22.26 19.78
C SER A 8 -12.94 -20.78 19.39
N CYS A 9 -13.91 -20.08 19.97
CA CYS A 9 -13.87 -18.65 20.22
C CYS A 9 -14.14 -18.52 21.72
N PHE A 10 -13.09 -18.52 22.55
CA PHE A 10 -13.26 -18.23 23.97
C PHE A 10 -13.20 -16.73 24.17
N ALA A 11 -14.38 -16.12 24.22
CA ALA A 11 -14.62 -14.90 24.97
C ALA A 11 -14.68 -15.26 26.46
N LEU A 12 -13.89 -14.60 27.30
CA LEU A 12 -14.23 -14.41 28.70
C LEU A 12 -14.56 -12.93 28.90
N VAL A 13 -15.83 -12.66 29.18
CA VAL A 13 -16.41 -11.34 29.40
C VAL A 13 -16.20 -10.93 30.85
N PHE A 14 -15.69 -9.72 31.11
CA PHE A 14 -16.38 -8.71 31.93
C PHE A 14 -15.66 -7.34 31.85
N LEU A 15 -16.48 -6.29 31.69
CA LEU A 15 -16.21 -4.84 31.67
C LEU A 15 -15.83 -4.19 30.32
N LEU A 16 -16.89 -3.65 29.71
CA LEU A 16 -16.97 -2.54 28.75
C LEU A 16 -15.63 -1.98 28.26
N THR A 17 -15.09 -2.60 27.22
CA THR A 17 -14.14 -1.98 26.30
C THR A 17 -14.67 -2.17 24.88
N THR A 18 -14.53 -1.13 24.07
CA THR A 18 -14.99 -1.07 22.68
C THR A 18 -14.35 -2.21 21.87
N PHE A 19 -15.15 -3.23 21.55
CA PHE A 19 -14.72 -4.30 20.66
C PHE A 19 -14.49 -3.75 19.25
N ALA A 20 -13.25 -3.84 18.77
CA ALA A 20 -12.97 -3.79 17.33
C ALA A 20 -13.73 -4.96 16.68
N HIS A 21 -14.82 -4.65 15.98
CA HIS A 21 -15.56 -5.64 15.19
C HIS A 21 -14.69 -6.07 14.02
N CYS A 22 -14.09 -7.26 14.12
CA CYS A 22 -13.38 -7.88 13.01
C CYS A 22 -14.40 -8.48 12.04
N GLN A 23 -14.68 -7.77 10.96
CA GLN A 23 -15.64 -8.21 9.96
C GLN A 23 -14.92 -9.11 8.93
N GLU A 24 -15.00 -10.42 9.12
CA GLU A 24 -14.58 -11.40 8.11
C GLU A 24 -15.67 -11.53 7.04
N THR A 25 -15.29 -11.47 5.78
CA THR A 25 -16.21 -11.66 4.65
C THR A 25 -15.73 -12.78 3.75
N GLU A 26 -16.64 -13.68 3.39
CA GLU A 26 -16.38 -14.64 2.32
C GLU A 26 -16.38 -13.88 0.99
N ILE A 27 -15.32 -14.09 0.20
CA ILE A 27 -15.16 -13.48 -1.12
C ILE A 27 -14.96 -14.57 -2.18
N ASP A 28 -15.60 -14.36 -3.33
CA ASP A 28 -15.35 -15.14 -4.52
C ASP A 28 -14.03 -14.65 -5.13
N VAL A 29 -13.07 -15.56 -5.27
CA VAL A 29 -11.80 -15.30 -5.96
C VAL A 29 -11.72 -16.25 -7.14
N GLU A 30 -11.63 -15.70 -8.33
CA GLU A 30 -11.43 -16.47 -9.55
C GLU A 30 -9.97 -16.38 -9.99
N ILE A 31 -9.33 -17.54 -10.16
CA ILE A 31 -7.95 -17.63 -10.60
C ILE A 31 -7.99 -18.00 -12.08
N GLU A 32 -7.60 -17.06 -12.93
CA GLU A 32 -7.43 -17.26 -14.37
C GLU A 32 -5.94 -17.47 -14.69
N TYR A 33 -5.68 -18.39 -15.61
CA TYR A 33 -4.33 -18.70 -16.09
C TYR A 33 -4.10 -18.03 -17.44
N GLU A 34 -3.09 -17.17 -17.55
CA GLU A 34 -2.76 -16.53 -18.85
C GLU A 34 -2.35 -17.54 -19.94
N THR A 35 -2.05 -18.80 -19.59
CA THR A 35 -1.63 -19.84 -20.56
C THR A 35 -2.62 -21.00 -20.76
N GLY A 36 -3.87 -20.87 -20.30
CA GLY A 36 -4.98 -21.74 -20.75
C GLY A 36 -4.87 -23.24 -20.44
N ARG A 37 -4.13 -23.67 -19.41
CA ARG A 37 -4.15 -25.06 -18.93
C ARG A 37 -4.26 -25.13 -17.41
N GLU A 38 -5.33 -25.75 -16.93
CA GLU A 38 -5.71 -25.90 -15.52
C GLU A 38 -4.78 -26.81 -14.70
N THR A 39 -3.79 -27.47 -15.33
CA THR A 39 -2.87 -28.38 -14.64
C THR A 39 -1.46 -28.29 -15.22
N ARG A 40 -0.60 -27.44 -14.64
CA ARG A 40 0.85 -27.54 -14.77
C ARG A 40 1.51 -27.43 -13.40
N SER A 41 2.62 -28.16 -13.26
CA SER A 41 3.58 -28.07 -12.16
C SER A 41 3.97 -26.61 -11.89
N LEU A 42 4.05 -26.22 -10.61
CA LEU A 42 4.53 -24.90 -10.14
C LEU A 42 6.00 -24.60 -10.50
N ASN A 43 6.67 -25.46 -11.26
CA ASN A 43 8.05 -25.30 -11.68
C ASN A 43 8.17 -24.31 -12.85
N GLY A 44 8.26 -23.01 -12.53
CA GLY A 44 8.63 -21.94 -13.48
C GLY A 44 8.07 -20.57 -13.08
N PRO A 45 8.58 -19.46 -13.66
CA PRO A 45 7.95 -18.14 -13.52
C PRO A 45 6.53 -18.21 -14.08
N GLN A 46 5.53 -17.99 -13.23
CA GLN A 46 4.12 -17.96 -13.63
C GLN A 46 3.55 -16.57 -13.32
N GLU A 47 2.80 -16.02 -14.26
CA GLU A 47 1.93 -14.88 -14.01
C GLU A 47 0.54 -15.44 -13.69
N PHE A 48 0.02 -15.10 -12.50
CA PHE A 48 -1.35 -15.46 -12.12
C PHE A 48 -2.23 -14.24 -12.30
N LYS A 49 -3.38 -14.45 -12.95
CA LYS A 49 -4.45 -13.45 -13.01
C LYS A 49 -5.47 -13.80 -11.92
N VAL A 50 -5.53 -13.03 -10.85
CA VAL A 50 -6.47 -13.26 -9.75
C VAL A 50 -7.54 -12.18 -9.79
N VAL A 51 -8.80 -12.58 -9.92
CA VAL A 51 -9.97 -11.70 -9.89
C VAL A 51 -10.58 -11.78 -8.50
N ILE A 52 -10.40 -10.74 -7.71
CA ILE A 52 -11.05 -10.57 -6.40
C ILE A 52 -12.30 -9.73 -6.61
N LYS A 53 -13.44 -10.12 -6.00
CA LYS A 53 -14.73 -9.42 -6.13
C LYS A 53 -14.54 -7.90 -6.15
N ASN A 54 -15.14 -7.24 -7.16
CA ASN A 54 -14.90 -5.87 -7.63
C ASN A 54 -13.83 -5.68 -8.72
N ASP A 55 -13.55 -6.72 -9.50
CA ASP A 55 -12.68 -6.70 -10.68
C ASP A 55 -11.24 -6.23 -10.43
N VAL A 56 -10.71 -6.44 -9.21
CA VAL A 56 -9.28 -6.26 -8.97
C VAL A 56 -8.57 -7.45 -9.62
N ILE A 57 -7.82 -7.16 -10.68
CA ILE A 57 -7.01 -8.13 -11.41
C ILE A 57 -5.58 -8.03 -10.91
N LEU A 58 -5.14 -9.01 -10.13
CA LEU A 58 -3.74 -9.12 -9.73
C LEU A 58 -2.92 -9.79 -10.84
N LYS A 59 -1.75 -9.24 -11.15
CA LYS A 59 -0.73 -9.81 -12.04
C LYS A 59 0.49 -10.22 -11.23
N LEU A 60 0.41 -11.41 -10.64
CA LEU A 60 1.40 -11.88 -9.69
C LEU A 60 2.68 -12.35 -10.39
N LYS A 61 3.84 -11.79 -10.05
CA LYS A 61 5.15 -12.14 -10.63
C LYS A 61 6.13 -12.60 -9.56
N PRO A 62 7.10 -13.49 -9.87
CA PRO A 62 8.16 -13.81 -8.93
C PRO A 62 8.94 -12.55 -8.53
N PRO A 63 9.40 -12.47 -7.27
CA PRO A 63 10.20 -11.35 -6.83
C PRO A 63 11.53 -11.26 -7.59
N PRO A 64 12.04 -10.04 -7.87
CA PRO A 64 13.29 -9.84 -8.62
C PRO A 64 14.54 -10.22 -7.81
N SER A 65 14.41 -10.35 -6.48
CA SER A 65 15.51 -10.65 -5.57
C SER A 65 15.02 -11.30 -4.28
N SER A 66 15.94 -11.97 -3.58
CA SER A 66 15.67 -12.55 -2.26
C SER A 66 15.46 -11.44 -1.24
N ILE A 67 14.47 -11.63 -0.35
CA ILE A 67 14.26 -10.74 0.79
C ILE A 67 15.28 -11.00 1.90
N PHE A 68 15.88 -12.19 1.93
CA PHE A 68 16.90 -12.58 2.89
C PHE A 68 18.29 -12.22 2.36
N ALA A 69 19.13 -11.62 3.22
CA ALA A 69 20.47 -11.24 2.85
C ALA A 69 21.36 -12.46 2.51
N THR A 70 22.44 -12.25 1.76
CA THR A 70 23.36 -13.33 1.35
C THR A 70 24.00 -14.06 2.54
N ASN A 71 24.24 -13.33 3.63
CA ASN A 71 24.78 -13.76 4.91
C ASN A 71 23.69 -13.95 5.98
N PHE A 72 22.43 -14.16 5.57
CA PHE A 72 21.28 -14.33 6.45
C PHE A 72 21.52 -15.34 7.57
N LYS A 73 21.03 -14.99 8.76
CA LYS A 73 21.11 -15.82 9.97
C LYS A 73 19.76 -15.99 10.63
N TYR A 74 19.47 -17.19 11.12
CA TYR A 74 18.30 -17.46 11.95
C TYR A 74 18.78 -18.01 13.29
N THR A 75 18.42 -17.34 14.37
CA THR A 75 18.88 -17.66 15.72
C THR A 75 17.72 -17.83 16.68
N VAL A 76 17.92 -18.65 17.70
CA VAL A 76 16.96 -18.85 18.78
C VAL A 76 17.60 -18.44 20.10
N ALA A 77 17.00 -17.47 20.78
CA ALA A 77 17.40 -17.04 22.11
C ALA A 77 16.74 -17.93 23.16
N THR A 78 17.57 -18.53 24.02
CA THR A 78 17.17 -19.43 25.10
C THR A 78 17.32 -18.77 26.47
N SER A 79 16.76 -19.39 27.51
CA SER A 79 16.73 -18.84 28.88
C SER A 79 18.12 -18.63 29.51
N ASP A 80 19.16 -19.25 28.96
CA ASP A 80 20.56 -19.05 29.36
C ASP A 80 21.21 -17.78 28.76
N GLY A 81 20.46 -17.03 27.96
CA GLY A 81 20.93 -15.82 27.27
C GLY A 81 21.78 -16.10 26.03
N GLY A 82 21.97 -17.38 25.66
CA GLY A 82 22.67 -17.78 24.46
C GLY A 82 21.82 -17.63 23.19
N LEU A 83 22.49 -17.45 22.05
CA LEU A 83 21.88 -17.53 20.71
C LEU A 83 22.30 -18.85 20.05
N THR A 84 21.34 -19.73 19.82
CA THR A 84 21.57 -20.95 19.02
C THR A 84 21.36 -20.63 17.54
N ASP A 85 22.34 -20.93 16.68
CA ASP A 85 22.21 -20.76 15.23
C ASP A 85 21.43 -21.94 14.63
N GLU A 86 20.24 -21.65 14.11
CA GLU A 86 19.38 -22.59 13.39
C GLU A 86 19.14 -22.15 11.95
N THR A 87 20.14 -21.51 11.34
CA THR A 87 20.05 -20.99 9.97
C THR A 87 19.71 -22.10 8.97
N PRO A 88 18.60 -21.99 8.22
CA PRO A 88 18.26 -22.96 7.18
C PRO A 88 19.28 -22.89 6.04
N ASN A 89 19.44 -23.98 5.29
CA ASN A 89 20.32 -23.96 4.14
C ASN A 89 19.73 -23.09 3.01
N LYS A 90 20.59 -22.60 2.11
CA LYS A 90 20.17 -21.73 0.99
C LYS A 90 19.12 -22.37 0.07
N GLY A 91 19.08 -23.71 -0.02
CA GLY A 91 18.07 -24.42 -0.80
C GLY A 91 16.68 -24.31 -0.18
N GLN A 92 16.57 -24.41 1.15
CA GLN A 92 15.31 -24.22 1.88
C GLN A 92 14.79 -22.79 1.73
N ILE A 93 15.65 -21.78 1.83
CA ILE A 93 15.27 -20.37 1.61
C ILE A 93 14.73 -20.18 0.20
N ARG A 94 15.46 -20.64 -0.83
CA ARG A 94 15.01 -20.54 -2.23
C ARG A 94 13.70 -21.28 -2.49
N SER A 95 13.54 -22.47 -1.91
CA SER A 95 12.31 -23.26 -2.01
C SER A 95 11.13 -22.56 -1.35
N LEU A 96 11.36 -21.79 -0.28
CA LEU A 96 10.31 -21.02 0.37
C LEU A 96 9.92 -19.81 -0.48
N GLU A 97 10.91 -19.06 -0.97
CA GLU A 97 10.67 -17.87 -1.79
C GLU A 97 10.07 -18.17 -3.16
N SER A 98 10.27 -19.38 -3.72
CA SER A 98 9.68 -19.78 -5.00
C SER A 98 8.15 -19.86 -4.99
N HIS A 99 7.54 -19.81 -3.80
CA HIS A 99 6.09 -19.81 -3.62
C HIS A 99 5.54 -18.40 -3.38
N ILE A 100 6.35 -17.35 -3.39
CA ILE A 100 5.92 -15.97 -3.12
C ILE A 100 5.91 -15.17 -4.41
N PHE A 101 4.83 -14.44 -4.66
CA PHE A 101 4.61 -13.63 -5.85
C PHE A 101 4.12 -12.23 -5.48
N LEU A 102 4.44 -11.26 -6.32
CA LEU A 102 4.18 -9.84 -6.10
C LEU A 102 3.33 -9.26 -7.22
N ASP A 103 2.40 -8.39 -6.85
CA ASP A 103 1.87 -7.38 -7.76
C ASP A 103 1.99 -6.02 -7.06
N GLN A 104 3.13 -5.37 -7.28
CA GLN A 104 3.44 -4.10 -6.61
C GLN A 104 2.45 -3.00 -6.96
N LYS A 105 1.81 -3.05 -8.15
CA LYS A 105 0.85 -2.04 -8.59
C LYS A 105 -0.42 -2.07 -7.74
N ASN A 106 -0.84 -3.26 -7.34
CA ASN A 106 -2.00 -3.47 -6.49
C ASN A 106 -1.61 -3.70 -5.02
N ASP A 107 -0.35 -3.41 -4.66
CA ASP A 107 0.21 -3.69 -3.34
C ASP A 107 -0.13 -5.11 -2.84
N ALA A 108 0.07 -6.10 -3.71
CA ALA A 108 -0.21 -7.48 -3.39
C ALA A 108 1.08 -8.27 -3.19
N VAL A 109 1.09 -9.09 -2.15
CA VAL A 109 2.08 -10.14 -1.91
C VAL A 109 1.33 -11.42 -1.59
N MET A 110 1.43 -12.40 -2.48
CA MET A 110 0.69 -13.64 -2.39
C MET A 110 1.65 -14.82 -2.34
N LYS A 111 1.49 -15.67 -1.33
CA LYS A 111 1.99 -17.03 -1.33
C LYS A 111 1.06 -17.89 -2.16
N VAL A 112 1.60 -18.61 -3.12
CA VAL A 112 0.87 -19.53 -3.99
C VAL A 112 1.43 -20.93 -3.80
N GLY A 113 0.56 -21.88 -3.49
CA GLY A 113 0.90 -23.28 -3.31
C GLY A 113 -0.20 -24.19 -3.84
N THR A 114 -0.12 -25.46 -3.46
CA THR A 114 -1.12 -26.46 -3.84
C THR A 114 -1.57 -27.23 -2.59
N ASN A 115 -2.87 -27.46 -2.46
CA ASN A 115 -3.41 -28.28 -1.38
C ASN A 115 -3.24 -29.79 -1.67
N LYS A 116 -3.71 -30.63 -0.75
CA LYS A 116 -3.60 -32.10 -0.86
C LYS A 116 -4.33 -32.68 -2.08
N ASP A 117 -5.33 -31.97 -2.59
CA ASP A 117 -6.16 -32.38 -3.73
C ASP A 117 -5.60 -31.88 -5.08
N GLY A 118 -4.43 -31.21 -5.07
CA GLY A 118 -3.84 -30.65 -6.29
C GLY A 118 -4.40 -29.29 -6.69
N LEU A 119 -5.27 -28.68 -5.89
CA LEU A 119 -5.83 -27.34 -6.17
C LEU A 119 -4.88 -26.24 -5.71
N ILE A 120 -4.75 -25.19 -6.53
CA ILE A 120 -3.98 -24.00 -6.16
C ILE A 120 -4.66 -23.31 -4.99
N VAL A 121 -3.86 -23.00 -3.97
CA VAL A 121 -4.26 -22.23 -2.81
C VAL A 121 -3.36 -21.02 -2.67
N MET A 122 -3.96 -19.88 -2.36
CA MET A 122 -3.25 -18.64 -2.15
C MET A 122 -3.48 -18.10 -0.75
N GLU A 123 -2.47 -17.47 -0.18
CA GLU A 123 -2.56 -16.76 1.10
C GLU A 123 -1.65 -15.54 1.01
N GLY A 124 -2.08 -14.39 1.52
CA GLY A 124 -1.26 -13.20 1.42
C GLY A 124 -2.00 -11.94 1.81
N ILE A 125 -1.46 -10.81 1.38
CA ILE A 125 -1.99 -9.49 1.64
C ILE A 125 -2.13 -8.74 0.31
N VAL A 126 -3.25 -8.03 0.16
CA VAL A 126 -3.50 -7.07 -0.91
C VAL A 126 -3.91 -5.79 -0.21
N GLU A 127 -3.15 -4.71 -0.35
CA GLU A 127 -3.39 -3.49 0.43
C GLU A 127 -3.35 -3.78 1.95
N ASP A 128 -4.42 -3.51 2.69
CA ASP A 128 -4.59 -3.94 4.09
C ASP A 128 -5.66 -5.03 4.22
N THR A 129 -5.83 -5.85 3.18
CA THR A 129 -6.75 -6.98 3.19
C THR A 129 -5.95 -8.28 3.18
N PHE A 130 -6.06 -9.02 4.28
CA PHE A 130 -5.57 -10.39 4.33
C PHE A 130 -6.49 -11.30 3.54
N ILE A 131 -5.89 -12.09 2.67
CA ILE A 131 -6.56 -13.09 1.83
C ILE A 131 -6.07 -14.46 2.28
N SER A 132 -7.00 -15.34 2.66
CA SER A 132 -6.68 -16.72 3.02
C SER A 132 -7.67 -17.71 2.40
N PRO A 133 -7.31 -18.99 2.24
CA PRO A 133 -8.25 -20.02 1.82
C PRO A 133 -9.43 -20.10 2.79
N GLY A 134 -10.65 -20.16 2.27
CA GLY A 134 -11.87 -20.29 3.07
C GLY A 134 -11.97 -21.66 3.75
N ARG A 135 -12.69 -21.74 4.88
CA ARG A 135 -12.97 -23.04 5.52
C ARG A 135 -13.86 -23.88 4.61
N GLN A 136 -13.36 -25.01 4.12
CA GLN A 136 -14.23 -26.03 3.52
C GLN A 136 -15.18 -26.58 4.60
N GLN A 137 -16.49 -26.39 4.42
CA GLN A 137 -17.47 -27.04 5.28
C GLN A 137 -17.41 -28.56 5.07
N PRO A 138 -17.31 -29.37 6.14
CA PRO A 138 -17.35 -30.83 6.03
C PRO A 138 -18.63 -31.28 5.31
N GLY A 139 -18.49 -32.01 4.21
CA GLY A 139 -19.62 -32.61 3.48
C GLY A 139 -20.07 -31.86 2.20
N ARG A 140 -19.40 -30.77 1.80
CA ARG A 140 -19.73 -30.03 0.57
C ARG A 140 -18.65 -30.05 -0.52
N ALA A 141 -17.75 -31.03 -0.49
CA ALA A 141 -16.78 -31.26 -1.55
C ALA A 141 -17.49 -31.77 -2.82
N LYS A 142 -18.06 -30.85 -3.61
CA LYS A 142 -18.44 -31.15 -4.98
C LYS A 142 -17.18 -31.15 -5.83
N VAL A 143 -16.95 -32.25 -6.53
CA VAL A 143 -16.03 -32.32 -7.68
C VAL A 143 -16.37 -31.15 -8.62
N ASN A 144 -15.39 -30.31 -8.95
CA ASN A 144 -15.48 -29.06 -9.74
C ASN A 144 -15.90 -27.75 -9.00
N SER A 145 -15.74 -27.65 -7.68
CA SER A 145 -15.98 -26.39 -6.96
C SER A 145 -14.76 -25.47 -7.02
N LYS A 146 -14.93 -24.20 -7.46
CA LYS A 146 -13.90 -23.15 -7.33
C LYS A 146 -13.49 -23.01 -5.85
N PRO A 147 -12.19 -22.84 -5.53
CA PRO A 147 -11.77 -22.59 -4.15
C PRO A 147 -12.38 -21.27 -3.64
N THR A 148 -12.97 -21.30 -2.45
CA THR A 148 -13.48 -20.10 -1.77
C THR A 148 -12.39 -19.49 -0.90
N TYR A 149 -12.45 -18.17 -0.71
CA TYR A 149 -11.47 -17.42 0.07
C TYR A 149 -12.17 -16.54 1.11
N THR A 150 -11.46 -16.29 2.20
CA THR A 150 -11.87 -15.30 3.21
C THR A 150 -11.01 -14.06 3.03
N ALA A 151 -11.66 -12.90 2.97
CA ALA A 151 -11.02 -11.61 3.08
C ALA A 151 -11.28 -11.03 4.47
N LYS A 152 -10.20 -10.63 5.12
CA LYS A 152 -10.22 -9.93 6.40
C LYS A 152 -9.57 -8.57 6.20
N ASN A 153 -10.35 -7.51 6.39
CA ASN A 153 -9.78 -6.17 6.44
C ASN A 153 -9.01 -6.02 7.75
N LEU A 154 -7.75 -5.65 7.62
CA LEU A 154 -6.87 -5.41 8.74
C LEU A 154 -7.14 -3.99 9.23
N THR A 155 -7.54 -3.90 10.49
CA THR A 155 -7.54 -2.63 11.21
C THR A 155 -6.17 -2.51 11.86
N THR A 156 -5.32 -1.65 11.32
CA THR A 156 -4.24 -1.05 12.09
C THR A 156 -4.77 -0.34 13.36
N SER A 157 -3.97 -0.24 14.41
CA SER A 157 -4.36 0.56 15.58
C SER A 157 -4.22 2.05 15.26
N GLN A 158 -5.13 2.89 15.77
CA GLN A 158 -4.99 4.36 15.65
C GLN A 158 -3.73 4.80 16.39
N HIS A 159 -2.80 5.45 15.69
CA HIS A 159 -1.66 6.12 16.30
C HIS A 159 -2.16 7.44 16.89
N VAL A 160 -2.15 7.59 18.22
CA VAL A 160 -2.50 8.84 18.88
C VAL A 160 -1.31 9.34 19.70
N GLY A 161 -0.76 10.49 19.31
CA GLY A 161 0.38 11.13 19.99
C GLY A 161 1.74 10.80 19.36
N ARG A 162 2.84 11.36 19.88
CA ARG A 162 4.17 11.11 19.29
C ARG A 162 4.58 9.65 19.52
N ASP A 163 4.76 8.88 18.45
CA ASP A 163 5.22 7.48 18.46
C ASP A 163 6.69 7.36 18.04
N TYR A 164 7.43 8.45 18.22
CA TYR A 164 8.87 8.47 18.10
C TYR A 164 9.53 9.12 19.32
N ILE A 165 10.76 8.69 19.61
CA ILE A 165 11.66 9.35 20.55
C ILE A 165 12.71 10.11 19.74
N ASP A 166 12.59 11.44 19.69
CA ASP A 166 13.68 12.30 19.23
C ASP A 166 14.57 12.68 20.42
N LEU A 167 15.85 12.34 20.31
CA LEU A 167 16.85 12.65 21.32
C LEU A 167 17.45 14.06 21.11
N HIS A 168 16.94 14.83 20.14
CA HIS A 168 17.28 16.22 19.80
C HIS A 168 18.78 16.46 19.70
N ARG A 169 19.48 15.50 19.11
CA ARG A 169 20.94 15.52 19.04
C ARG A 169 21.39 16.37 17.86
N ASN A 170 22.32 17.29 18.12
CA ASN A 170 23.10 17.97 17.09
C ASN A 170 24.06 16.95 16.46
N ILE A 171 23.55 16.09 15.58
CA ILE A 171 24.40 15.26 14.75
C ILE A 171 25.11 16.22 13.79
N THR A 172 26.37 16.52 14.05
CA THR A 172 27.22 17.21 13.08
C THR A 172 27.40 16.29 11.88
N PHE A 173 26.54 16.45 10.88
CA PHE A 173 26.66 15.77 9.61
C PHE A 173 27.81 16.43 8.86
N ASN A 174 28.98 15.78 8.86
CA ASN A 174 30.05 16.22 7.98
C ASN A 174 29.50 16.18 6.54
N PRO A 175 29.55 17.28 5.77
CA PRO A 175 29.14 17.24 4.39
C PRO A 175 29.97 16.18 3.69
N ILE A 176 29.28 15.21 3.08
CA ILE A 176 29.92 14.19 2.27
C ILE A 176 30.76 14.93 1.22
N LYS A 177 32.04 14.55 1.07
CA LYS A 177 32.83 14.92 -0.11
C LYS A 177 32.01 14.48 -1.33
N ARG A 178 31.38 15.45 -1.99
CA ARG A 178 30.48 15.34 -3.15
C ARG A 178 30.64 13.97 -3.82
N GLN A 179 29.80 12.99 -3.43
CA GLN A 179 29.88 11.66 -4.03
C GLN A 179 29.60 11.83 -5.52
N THR A 180 30.58 11.47 -6.35
CA THR A 180 30.53 11.60 -7.80
C THR A 180 29.60 10.57 -8.46
N LYS A 181 29.05 9.63 -7.69
CA LYS A 181 27.95 8.73 -8.09
C LYS A 181 26.69 9.10 -7.31
N ALA A 182 25.62 9.42 -8.02
CA ALA A 182 24.28 9.51 -7.45
C ALA A 182 23.97 8.18 -6.74
N THR A 183 23.69 8.22 -5.44
CA THR A 183 23.20 7.02 -4.75
C THR A 183 21.82 6.74 -5.30
N THR A 184 21.67 5.70 -6.12
CA THR A 184 20.39 5.34 -6.75
C THR A 184 19.60 4.34 -5.90
N ILE A 185 20.25 3.65 -4.96
CA ILE A 185 19.67 2.57 -4.14
C ILE A 185 20.19 2.66 -2.70
N ALA A 186 19.26 2.57 -1.75
CA ALA A 186 19.52 2.42 -0.33
C ALA A 186 18.83 1.16 0.21
N VAL A 187 19.60 0.30 0.88
CA VAL A 187 19.12 -0.97 1.43
C VAL A 187 19.43 -1.03 2.92
N GLY A 188 18.38 -1.16 3.74
CA GLY A 188 18.49 -1.42 5.17
C GLY A 188 18.60 -2.91 5.47
N GLU A 189 19.77 -3.36 5.89
CA GLU A 189 19.97 -4.71 6.43
C GLU A 189 19.38 -4.81 7.83
N THR A 190 18.19 -5.39 7.90
CA THR A 190 17.32 -5.40 9.08
C THR A 190 17.43 -6.70 9.84
N TRP A 191 17.69 -6.62 11.15
CA TRP A 191 17.61 -7.74 12.07
C TRP A 191 16.23 -7.80 12.71
N VAL A 192 15.48 -8.87 12.47
CA VAL A 192 14.09 -9.00 12.95
C VAL A 192 14.05 -9.88 14.18
N VAL A 193 13.49 -9.39 15.27
CA VAL A 193 13.34 -10.13 16.52
C VAL A 193 11.86 -10.39 16.73
N LEU A 194 11.51 -11.66 16.91
CA LEU A 194 10.16 -12.07 17.25
C LEU A 194 10.17 -12.39 18.74
N ASP A 195 9.38 -11.62 19.48
CA ASP A 195 9.16 -11.88 20.90
C ASP A 195 8.44 -13.24 21.09
N TYR A 196 8.36 -13.71 22.33
CA TYR A 196 7.78 -15.01 22.64
C TYR A 196 6.34 -15.14 22.15
N ASP A 197 5.53 -14.09 22.33
CA ASP A 197 4.10 -14.11 22.04
C ASP A 197 3.82 -14.07 20.54
N HIS A 198 4.65 -13.36 19.78
CA HIS A 198 4.64 -13.35 18.31
C HIS A 198 5.09 -14.69 17.74
N ALA A 199 6.22 -15.22 18.20
CA ALA A 199 6.73 -16.51 17.77
C ALA A 199 5.74 -17.67 18.06
N ALA A 200 4.99 -17.58 19.16
CA ALA A 200 3.97 -18.54 19.53
C ALA A 200 2.80 -18.59 18.54
N GLN A 201 2.47 -17.50 17.83
CA GLN A 201 1.43 -17.48 16.78
C GLN A 201 1.73 -18.47 15.65
N PHE A 202 3.02 -18.73 15.41
CA PHE A 202 3.49 -19.66 14.41
C PHE A 202 3.78 -21.06 15.00
N GLY A 203 3.53 -21.26 16.29
CA GLY A 203 3.91 -22.46 17.03
C GLY A 203 5.43 -22.67 17.03
N PHE A 204 6.21 -21.59 16.99
CA PHE A 204 7.67 -21.61 16.86
C PHE A 204 8.18 -22.35 15.61
N ASN A 205 7.32 -22.55 14.60
CA ASN A 205 7.70 -23.26 13.40
C ASN A 205 8.50 -22.35 12.46
N ARG A 206 9.79 -22.67 12.29
CA ARG A 206 10.73 -21.92 11.46
C ARG A 206 10.24 -21.68 10.03
N GLU A 207 9.66 -22.68 9.37
CA GLU A 207 9.21 -22.53 7.98
C GLU A 207 8.01 -21.57 7.86
N ARG A 208 7.06 -21.64 8.81
CA ARG A 208 5.92 -20.71 8.88
C ARG A 208 6.41 -19.28 9.15
N ILE A 209 7.33 -19.10 10.09
CA ILE A 209 7.91 -17.79 10.43
C ILE A 209 8.65 -17.19 9.22
N LEU A 210 9.53 -17.95 8.58
CA LEU A 210 10.26 -17.48 7.40
C LEU A 210 9.30 -17.13 6.26
N SER A 211 8.26 -17.93 6.04
CA SER A 211 7.25 -17.69 4.99
C SER A 211 6.45 -16.43 5.27
N TYR A 212 6.09 -16.22 6.54
CA TYR A 212 5.37 -15.03 6.99
C TYR A 212 6.24 -13.78 6.83
N LEU A 213 7.45 -13.76 7.40
CA LEU A 213 8.33 -12.60 7.35
C LEU A 213 8.78 -12.25 5.93
N ALA A 214 8.96 -13.26 5.06
CA ALA A 214 9.24 -13.01 3.66
C ALA A 214 8.09 -12.29 2.94
N THR A 215 6.84 -12.66 3.25
CA THR A 215 5.65 -12.00 2.71
C THR A 215 5.48 -10.60 3.32
N PHE A 216 5.61 -10.51 4.65
CA PHE A 216 5.48 -9.30 5.45
C PHE A 216 6.46 -8.21 4.99
N PHE A 217 7.77 -8.49 4.95
CA PHE A 217 8.76 -7.48 4.57
C PHE A 217 8.71 -7.12 3.07
N ARG A 218 8.15 -7.99 2.22
CA ARG A 218 7.85 -7.63 0.83
C ARG A 218 6.69 -6.65 0.76
N ALA A 219 5.64 -6.83 1.58
CA ALA A 219 4.55 -5.87 1.69
C ALA A 219 5.03 -4.53 2.29
N VAL A 220 5.91 -4.55 3.30
CA VAL A 220 6.59 -3.34 3.79
C VAL A 220 7.35 -2.66 2.65
N ASN A 221 8.15 -3.41 1.88
CA ASN A 221 8.89 -2.85 0.75
C ASN A 221 7.98 -2.29 -0.36
N ASN A 222 6.76 -2.80 -0.57
CA ASN A 222 5.81 -2.19 -1.49
C ASN A 222 5.45 -0.75 -1.07
N ARG A 223 5.34 -0.47 0.23
CA ARG A 223 5.10 0.89 0.76
C ARG A 223 6.20 1.87 0.34
N TYR A 224 7.45 1.40 0.41
CA TYR A 224 8.64 2.17 0.04
C TYR A 224 8.92 2.21 -1.47
N ALA A 225 8.34 1.31 -2.26
CA ALA A 225 8.55 1.25 -3.72
C ALA A 225 8.06 2.50 -4.46
N THR A 226 7.30 3.35 -3.77
CA THR A 226 6.80 4.65 -4.26
C THR A 226 7.88 5.75 -4.24
N ILE A 227 9.03 5.47 -3.61
CA ILE A 227 10.17 6.37 -3.52
C ILE A 227 11.16 6.05 -4.65
N SER A 228 11.31 6.99 -5.58
CA SER A 228 12.13 6.79 -6.78
C SER A 228 13.62 7.06 -6.57
N GLU A 229 14.00 8.04 -5.74
CA GLU A 229 15.39 8.46 -5.58
C GLU A 229 15.76 8.96 -4.17
N PRO A 230 16.67 8.27 -3.43
CA PRO A 230 17.15 6.91 -3.71
C PRO A 230 16.01 5.89 -3.54
N LYS A 231 16.05 4.79 -4.28
CA LYS A 231 15.15 3.66 -4.03
C LYS A 231 15.45 3.07 -2.66
N ILE A 232 14.50 3.13 -1.74
CA ILE A 232 14.64 2.60 -0.38
C ILE A 232 14.02 1.19 -0.34
N SER A 233 14.74 0.24 0.23
CA SER A 233 14.24 -1.10 0.49
C SER A 233 14.92 -1.71 1.72
N PHE A 234 14.34 -2.78 2.25
CA PHE A 234 14.83 -3.49 3.42
C PHE A 234 15.03 -4.96 3.09
N THR A 235 16.12 -5.52 3.59
CA THR A 235 16.41 -6.95 3.54
C THR A 235 16.49 -7.50 4.95
N ILE A 236 16.12 -8.77 5.12
CA ILE A 236 16.25 -9.47 6.39
C ILE A 236 17.67 -10.01 6.46
N SER A 237 18.54 -9.37 7.24
CA SER A 237 19.92 -9.81 7.49
C SER A 237 20.00 -10.88 8.57
N GLY A 238 19.03 -10.90 9.48
CA GLY A 238 18.84 -12.02 10.37
C GLY A 238 17.53 -12.00 11.12
N ILE A 239 17.22 -13.13 11.75
CA ILE A 239 16.06 -13.34 12.60
C ILE A 239 16.53 -13.87 13.95
N THR A 240 15.98 -13.35 15.04
CA THR A 240 16.08 -13.97 16.37
C THR A 240 14.71 -14.29 16.91
N ILE A 241 14.50 -15.54 17.29
CA ILE A 241 13.28 -16.00 17.96
C ILE A 241 13.51 -16.08 19.45
N ILE A 242 12.68 -15.41 20.23
CA ILE A 242 12.65 -15.61 21.67
C ILE A 242 11.85 -16.88 21.99
N SER A 243 12.54 -17.94 22.41
CA SER A 243 11.90 -19.24 22.70
C SER A 243 11.33 -19.36 24.12
N SER A 244 11.63 -18.41 25.01
CA SER A 244 11.14 -18.41 26.39
C SER A 244 10.91 -16.99 26.89
N ARG A 245 9.88 -16.78 27.73
CA ARG A 245 9.61 -15.48 28.36
C ARG A 245 10.80 -14.95 29.18
N SER A 246 11.55 -15.83 29.83
CA SER A 246 12.78 -15.46 30.55
C SER A 246 13.89 -14.89 29.66
N ALA A 247 13.88 -15.19 28.35
CA ALA A 247 14.88 -14.68 27.40
C ALA A 247 14.54 -13.29 26.83
N GLN A 248 13.39 -12.71 27.21
CA GLN A 248 12.95 -11.37 26.80
C GLN A 248 12.65 -10.45 27.99
N PRO A 249 13.60 -10.24 28.91
CA PRO A 249 13.39 -9.27 30.00
C PRO A 249 13.06 -7.87 29.48
N PHE A 250 13.49 -7.52 28.26
CA PHE A 250 13.16 -6.26 27.60
C PHE A 250 11.66 -6.09 27.29
N VAL A 251 10.87 -7.16 27.25
CA VAL A 251 9.40 -7.09 27.25
C VAL A 251 8.85 -7.29 28.66
N GLU A 252 9.23 -8.38 29.34
CA GLU A 252 8.56 -8.79 30.58
C GLU A 252 8.71 -7.77 31.73
N ASN A 253 9.79 -7.00 31.78
CA ASN A 253 10.00 -5.97 32.80
C ASN A 253 9.18 -4.70 32.59
N SER A 254 8.53 -4.54 31.43
CA SER A 254 7.73 -3.37 31.08
C SER A 254 6.24 -3.53 31.39
N ARG A 255 5.84 -4.66 31.99
CA ARG A 255 4.44 -4.95 32.30
C ARG A 255 3.82 -3.83 33.14
N VAL A 256 2.70 -3.28 32.66
CA VAL A 256 2.02 -2.19 33.36
C VAL A 256 1.44 -2.67 34.71
N PRO A 257 1.25 -1.78 35.71
CA PRO A 257 0.88 -2.19 37.07
C PRO A 257 -0.44 -2.99 37.20
N ASP A 258 -1.41 -2.74 36.31
CA ASP A 258 -2.69 -3.47 36.29
C ASP A 258 -2.64 -4.79 35.51
N GLY A 259 -1.49 -5.10 34.89
CA GLY A 259 -1.26 -6.30 34.11
C GLY A 259 -1.91 -6.32 32.73
N SER A 260 -2.51 -5.21 32.28
CA SER A 260 -3.32 -5.16 31.06
C SER A 260 -2.53 -5.04 29.76
N GLY A 261 -1.21 -4.86 29.82
CA GLY A 261 -0.34 -4.65 28.67
C GLY A 261 1.11 -4.37 29.08
N PHE A 262 1.85 -3.71 28.18
CA PHE A 262 3.28 -3.42 28.35
C PHE A 262 3.62 -1.98 27.98
N ASP A 263 4.48 -1.32 28.76
CA ASP A 263 4.96 0.04 28.48
C ASP A 263 5.96 0.04 27.32
N ILE A 264 5.50 0.46 26.14
CA ILE A 264 6.31 0.43 24.91
C ILE A 264 7.54 1.35 24.95
N GLY A 265 7.51 2.42 25.74
CA GLY A 265 8.67 3.27 25.97
C GLY A 265 9.78 2.52 26.69
N MET A 266 9.42 1.76 27.73
CA MET A 266 10.34 0.87 28.43
C MET A 266 10.82 -0.28 27.53
N VAL A 267 9.91 -0.87 26.74
CA VAL A 267 10.26 -1.95 25.80
C VAL A 267 11.30 -1.48 24.79
N LEU A 268 11.09 -0.33 24.12
CA LEU A 268 12.04 0.19 23.14
C LEU A 268 13.42 0.47 23.77
N GLU A 269 13.45 1.09 24.95
CA GLU A 269 14.70 1.38 25.66
C GLU A 269 15.46 0.09 26.03
N ASP A 270 14.79 -0.89 26.63
CA ASP A 270 15.46 -2.13 27.05
C ASP A 270 15.77 -3.06 25.86
N PHE A 271 14.94 -3.06 24.82
CA PHE A 271 15.23 -3.75 23.57
C PHE A 271 16.47 -3.17 22.89
N SER A 272 16.62 -1.83 22.88
CA SER A 272 17.80 -1.18 22.32
C SER A 272 19.10 -1.59 23.03
N LYS A 273 19.05 -1.79 24.36
CA LYS A 273 20.18 -2.30 25.15
C LYS A 273 20.45 -3.77 24.84
N TRP A 274 19.39 -4.59 24.84
CA TRP A 274 19.52 -6.01 24.55
C TRP A 274 20.07 -6.25 23.15
N ALA A 275 19.59 -5.54 22.13
CA ALA A 275 20.09 -5.64 20.77
C ALA A 275 21.57 -5.23 20.67
N TYR A 276 21.98 -4.19 21.41
CA TYR A 276 23.39 -3.80 21.49
C TYR A 276 24.28 -4.87 22.12
N THR A 277 23.83 -5.51 23.21
CA THR A 277 24.66 -6.46 23.96
C THR A 277 24.61 -7.88 23.41
N THR A 278 23.55 -8.24 22.69
CA THR A 278 23.27 -9.62 22.28
C THR A 278 23.40 -9.80 20.76
N ILE A 279 22.86 -8.87 19.96
CA ILE A 279 22.86 -8.99 18.50
C ILE A 279 24.16 -8.43 17.90
N LEU A 280 24.51 -7.17 18.21
CA LEU A 280 25.65 -6.51 17.58
C LEU A 280 27.01 -7.23 17.72
N PRO A 281 27.34 -7.90 18.85
CA PRO A 281 28.62 -8.61 18.97
C PRO A 281 28.76 -9.78 17.99
N SER A 282 27.64 -10.45 17.71
CA SER A 282 27.60 -11.58 16.76
C SER A 282 27.35 -11.12 15.32
N PHE A 283 26.68 -9.99 15.14
CA PHE A 283 26.20 -9.49 13.85
C PHE A 283 26.45 -7.98 13.71
N PRO A 284 27.69 -7.55 13.43
CA PRO A 284 28.07 -6.13 13.45
C PRO A 284 27.57 -5.33 12.23
N GLN A 285 26.99 -5.98 11.21
CA GLN A 285 26.53 -5.37 9.96
C GLN A 285 25.02 -5.03 9.97
N VAL A 286 24.40 -4.96 11.15
CA VAL A 286 22.99 -4.61 11.29
C VAL A 286 22.81 -3.10 11.15
N ASP A 287 22.06 -2.66 10.14
CA ASP A 287 21.73 -1.24 9.94
C ASP A 287 20.56 -0.82 10.82
N MET A 288 19.61 -1.74 11.04
CA MET A 288 18.35 -1.56 11.77
C MET A 288 17.93 -2.87 12.44
N ALA A 289 17.26 -2.79 13.59
CA ALA A 289 16.69 -3.95 14.28
C ALA A 289 15.22 -3.70 14.66
N ALA A 290 14.33 -4.62 14.33
CA ALA A 290 12.90 -4.48 14.55
C ALA A 290 12.41 -5.56 15.52
N LEU A 291 11.70 -5.17 16.57
CA LEU A 291 10.97 -6.08 17.44
C LEU A 291 9.51 -6.18 16.95
N LEU A 292 9.07 -7.39 16.61
CA LEU A 292 7.67 -7.70 16.36
C LEU A 292 7.08 -8.41 17.57
N SER A 293 5.93 -7.93 18.03
CA SER A 293 5.25 -8.44 19.22
C SER A 293 3.75 -8.58 18.98
N SER A 294 3.15 -9.63 19.52
CA SER A 294 1.69 -9.78 19.55
C SER A 294 1.08 -9.29 20.88
N THR A 295 1.84 -8.51 21.65
CA THR A 295 1.38 -7.95 22.92
C THR A 295 0.70 -6.59 22.72
N ASP A 296 -0.27 -6.26 23.61
CA ASP A 296 -0.94 -4.96 23.65
C ASP A 296 -0.03 -3.93 24.33
N PHE A 297 0.56 -3.07 23.51
CA PHE A 297 1.44 -1.99 23.94
C PHE A 297 0.67 -0.78 24.39
N GLN A 298 1.20 -0.16 25.43
CA GLN A 298 0.61 1.00 26.05
C GLN A 298 1.67 2.08 26.23
N LYS A 299 1.26 3.33 26.08
CA LYS A 299 2.12 4.48 26.35
C LYS A 299 1.63 5.21 27.58
N LYS A 300 2.57 5.48 28.49
CA LYS A 300 2.33 6.34 29.64
C LYS A 300 2.28 7.81 29.21
N ASP A 301 1.19 8.49 29.50
CA ASP A 301 1.03 9.93 29.27
C ASP A 301 1.68 10.78 30.37
N GLU A 302 1.62 12.11 30.23
CA GLU A 302 2.22 13.07 31.17
C GLU A 302 1.63 12.99 32.59
N PHE A 303 0.42 12.45 32.74
CA PHE A 303 -0.26 12.26 34.03
C PHE A 303 -0.01 10.87 34.61
N GLY A 304 0.76 10.03 33.91
CA GLY A 304 1.09 8.68 34.33
C GLY A 304 0.04 7.64 33.99
N ILE A 305 -0.94 7.97 33.15
CA ILE A 305 -2.01 7.07 32.71
C ILE A 305 -1.57 6.32 31.46
N TYR A 306 -1.83 5.02 31.41
CA TYR A 306 -1.50 4.18 30.27
C TYR A 306 -2.59 4.23 29.20
N GLN A 307 -2.20 4.61 27.98
CA GLN A 307 -3.05 4.72 26.80
C GLN A 307 -2.79 3.56 25.84
N LYS A 308 -3.85 2.95 25.30
CA LYS A 308 -3.81 1.74 24.44
C LYS A 308 -3.76 2.02 22.93
N ASN A 309 -3.55 3.27 22.52
CA ASN A 309 -3.66 3.70 21.12
C ASN A 309 -2.28 3.90 20.46
N LEU A 310 -1.41 2.90 20.61
CA LEU A 310 -0.06 2.96 20.05
C LEU A 310 0.41 1.59 19.55
N ALA A 311 0.48 1.46 18.22
CA ALA A 311 0.91 0.21 17.58
C ALA A 311 2.44 0.06 17.53
N GLY A 312 3.21 1.14 17.65
CA GLY A 312 4.65 1.10 17.44
C GLY A 312 5.40 2.25 18.11
N LEU A 313 6.71 2.11 18.22
CA LEU A 313 7.60 3.15 18.70
C LEU A 313 8.99 2.99 18.11
N ALA A 314 9.57 4.10 17.62
CA ALA A 314 10.93 4.11 17.08
C ALA A 314 11.78 5.28 17.59
N TYR A 315 13.10 5.13 17.49
CA TYR A 315 14.00 6.27 17.62
C TYR A 315 14.06 7.06 16.32
N MET A 316 13.82 8.37 16.42
CA MET A 316 14.00 9.30 15.30
C MET A 316 15.46 9.32 14.86
N LYS A 317 15.71 9.30 13.54
CA LYS A 317 17.09 9.28 12.97
C LYS A 317 17.93 8.10 13.51
N GLY A 318 17.28 6.99 13.88
CA GLY A 318 17.91 5.85 14.53
C GLY A 318 18.76 4.98 13.60
N ALA A 319 18.40 4.87 12.31
CA ALA A 319 19.09 3.97 11.39
C ALA A 319 20.61 4.24 11.34
N CYS A 320 21.39 3.17 11.20
CA CYS A 320 22.87 3.18 11.24
C CYS A 320 23.51 3.61 12.58
N TRP A 321 22.73 3.85 13.64
CA TRP A 321 23.27 4.42 14.86
C TRP A 321 23.31 3.47 16.05
N LYS A 322 24.49 3.41 16.68
CA LYS A 322 24.74 2.87 18.01
C LYS A 322 25.25 3.94 18.99
N ASP A 323 24.69 3.96 20.18
CA ASP A 323 25.18 4.72 21.33
C ASP A 323 26.09 3.83 22.18
N THR A 324 27.40 3.98 21.96
CA THR A 324 28.43 3.19 22.65
C THR A 324 28.46 3.48 24.15
N TYR A 325 28.13 4.69 24.59
CA TYR A 325 28.19 5.08 26.01
C TYR A 325 27.01 4.50 26.78
N GLY A 326 25.80 4.71 26.25
CA GLY A 326 24.57 4.13 26.81
C GLY A 326 24.42 2.62 26.55
N LYS A 327 25.29 2.02 25.72
CA LYS A 327 25.20 0.64 25.24
C LYS A 327 23.84 0.34 24.61
N ARG A 328 23.40 1.19 23.68
CA ARG A 328 22.12 1.08 22.98
C ARG A 328 22.31 1.02 21.47
N LEU A 329 21.62 0.11 20.81
CA LEU A 329 21.43 0.14 19.37
C LEU A 329 20.21 1.02 19.11
N LEU A 330 20.43 2.25 18.68
CA LEU A 330 19.35 3.22 18.48
C LEU A 330 18.64 3.04 17.15
N ALA A 331 19.21 2.23 16.26
CA ALA A 331 18.57 1.78 15.04
C ALA A 331 17.44 0.76 15.30
N THR A 332 16.70 0.91 16.40
CA THR A 332 15.63 0.01 16.80
C THR A 332 14.25 0.63 16.63
N SER A 333 13.29 -0.23 16.31
CA SER A 333 11.86 0.01 16.41
C SER A 333 11.16 -1.18 17.08
N VAL A 334 9.98 -0.91 17.64
CA VAL A 334 9.07 -1.89 18.21
C VAL A 334 7.72 -1.74 17.53
N SER A 335 7.10 -2.84 17.14
CA SER A 335 5.81 -2.82 16.44
C SER A 335 4.92 -3.99 16.87
N GLU A 336 3.65 -3.68 17.10
CA GLU A 336 2.58 -4.67 17.22
C GLU A 336 2.33 -5.35 15.88
N ASP A 337 2.23 -6.67 15.94
CA ASP A 337 1.74 -7.53 14.89
C ASP A 337 1.07 -8.73 15.57
N LEU A 338 -0.24 -8.88 15.40
CA LEU A 338 -1.00 -9.99 15.99
C LEU A 338 -0.57 -11.35 15.42
N GLY A 339 0.18 -11.33 14.32
CA GLY A 339 0.74 -12.51 13.68
C GLY A 339 -0.30 -13.24 12.84
N GLY A 340 0.15 -13.82 11.73
CA GLY A 340 -0.69 -14.62 10.84
C GLY A 340 -1.64 -13.83 9.93
N PHE A 341 -1.80 -12.52 10.13
CA PHE A 341 -2.67 -11.67 9.31
C PHE A 341 -1.96 -10.50 8.61
N TYR A 342 -0.68 -10.24 8.89
CA TYR A 342 0.12 -9.13 8.33
C TYR A 342 -0.33 -7.72 8.76
N ASP A 343 -1.02 -7.61 9.90
CA ASP A 343 -1.55 -6.34 10.43
C ASP A 343 -0.45 -5.35 10.85
N GLY A 344 0.75 -5.84 11.19
CA GLY A 344 1.90 -4.98 11.50
C GLY A 344 2.59 -4.34 10.29
N VAL A 345 2.20 -4.65 9.04
CA VAL A 345 2.92 -4.16 7.83
C VAL A 345 2.95 -2.63 7.77
N TYR A 346 1.81 -1.98 8.03
CA TYR A 346 1.74 -0.52 8.06
C TYR A 346 2.57 0.04 9.21
N THR A 347 2.42 -0.52 10.42
CA THR A 347 3.14 -0.08 11.62
C THR A 347 4.65 -0.15 11.40
N VAL A 348 5.17 -1.26 10.90
CA VAL A 348 6.61 -1.39 10.63
C VAL A 348 7.08 -0.39 9.57
N ALA A 349 6.29 -0.16 8.52
CA ALA A 349 6.63 0.86 7.52
C ALA A 349 6.65 2.27 8.12
N HIS A 350 5.71 2.58 9.02
CA HIS A 350 5.67 3.84 9.75
C HIS A 350 6.90 4.01 10.65
N GLU A 351 7.18 3.02 11.51
CA GLU A 351 8.29 3.08 12.46
C GLU A 351 9.66 3.12 11.77
N PHE A 352 9.80 2.45 10.63
CA PHE A 352 11.03 2.53 9.84
C PHE A 352 11.24 3.93 9.26
N ALA A 353 10.18 4.64 8.88
CA ALA A 353 10.29 6.02 8.40
C ALA A 353 10.77 6.97 9.51
N HIS A 354 10.36 6.77 10.77
CA HIS A 354 10.93 7.48 11.93
C HIS A 354 12.43 7.18 12.08
N ASN A 355 12.85 5.92 11.98
CA ASN A 355 14.28 5.57 11.98
C ASN A 355 15.04 6.26 10.82
N LEU A 356 14.38 6.51 9.69
CA LEU A 356 14.88 7.26 8.54
C LEU A 356 14.66 8.78 8.62
N ALA A 357 14.39 9.31 9.81
CA ALA A 357 14.27 10.73 10.15
C ALA A 357 12.94 11.42 9.81
N SER A 358 11.95 10.72 9.27
CA SER A 358 10.66 11.34 8.95
C SER A 358 9.84 11.57 10.23
N PRO A 359 9.49 12.81 10.61
CA PRO A 359 8.46 13.04 11.61
C PRO A 359 7.07 12.75 11.02
N HIS A 360 6.05 12.93 11.84
CA HIS A 360 4.68 12.94 11.37
C HIS A 360 4.40 14.07 10.38
N ASP A 361 3.52 13.78 9.42
CA ASP A 361 2.97 14.81 8.54
C ASP A 361 2.29 15.89 9.38
N GLY A 362 2.50 17.16 9.03
CA GLY A 362 1.94 18.31 9.74
C GLY A 362 2.80 18.77 10.92
N PHE A 363 3.93 18.11 11.20
CA PHE A 363 4.83 18.44 12.30
C PHE A 363 6.26 18.71 11.80
N GLU A 364 6.97 19.59 12.51
CA GLU A 364 8.41 19.85 12.32
C GLU A 364 8.82 20.06 10.85
N GLU A 365 9.83 19.31 10.35
CA GLU A 365 10.31 19.39 8.96
C GLU A 365 9.23 18.94 7.94
N ALA A 366 8.14 18.28 8.37
CA ALA A 366 7.03 17.82 7.53
C ALA A 366 5.74 18.68 7.67
N ALA A 367 5.82 19.88 8.26
CA ALA A 367 4.68 20.79 8.42
C ALA A 367 3.98 21.18 7.10
N GLY A 368 4.65 21.00 5.95
CA GLY A 368 4.09 21.29 4.63
C GLY A 368 3.11 20.24 4.10
N CYS A 369 3.04 19.05 4.71
CA CYS A 369 2.10 17.99 4.32
C CYS A 369 1.08 17.84 5.43
N SER A 370 -0.22 17.91 5.12
CA SER A 370 -1.23 17.89 6.19
C SER A 370 -1.42 16.48 6.72
N TRP A 371 -1.47 16.32 8.04
CA TRP A 371 -1.87 15.05 8.65
C TRP A 371 -3.31 14.66 8.26
N GLU A 372 -4.17 15.58 7.80
CA GLU A 372 -5.51 15.21 7.33
C GLU A 372 -5.50 14.43 6.01
N GLU A 373 -4.37 14.40 5.28
CA GLU A 373 -4.26 13.67 4.02
C GLU A 373 -4.15 12.15 4.20
N GLY A 374 -3.81 11.69 5.41
CA GLY A 374 -3.83 10.27 5.74
C GLY A 374 -2.76 9.42 5.05
N TYR A 375 -1.57 9.98 4.76
CA TYR A 375 -0.38 9.20 4.35
C TYR A 375 0.13 8.32 5.51
N ILE A 376 1.12 7.45 5.26
CA ILE A 376 1.67 6.55 6.29
C ILE A 376 2.09 7.31 7.57
N MET A 377 2.64 8.52 7.45
CA MET A 377 3.10 9.32 8.59
C MET A 377 2.02 10.25 9.19
N SER A 378 0.75 10.00 8.89
CA SER A 378 -0.38 10.78 9.40
C SER A 378 -1.08 10.12 10.60
N TYR A 379 -1.58 10.96 11.51
CA TYR A 379 -2.50 10.56 12.59
C TYR A 379 -3.91 10.15 12.11
N ASN A 380 -4.31 10.59 10.91
CA ASN A 380 -5.59 10.34 10.25
C ASN A 380 -5.41 9.46 8.99
N GLY A 381 -4.62 8.39 9.07
CA GLY A 381 -4.50 7.40 7.99
C GLY A 381 -5.80 6.66 7.63
N TRP A 382 -6.88 6.90 8.36
CA TRP A 382 -8.12 6.14 8.26
C TRP A 382 -9.02 6.60 7.13
N GLY A 383 -9.45 5.65 6.29
CA GLY A 383 -10.42 5.89 5.23
C GLY A 383 -9.84 6.50 3.94
N THR A 384 -8.53 6.73 3.87
CA THR A 384 -7.83 7.22 2.67
C THR A 384 -7.12 6.07 1.95
N THR A 385 -6.88 6.20 0.64
CA THR A 385 -5.93 5.33 -0.09
C THR A 385 -4.49 5.81 0.04
N LYS A 386 -4.27 7.03 0.56
CA LYS A 386 -2.95 7.61 0.80
C LYS A 386 -2.18 6.87 1.89
N LYS A 387 -2.85 6.14 2.78
CA LYS A 387 -2.25 5.33 3.86
C LYS A 387 -1.28 4.24 3.39
N PHE A 388 -1.24 3.98 2.08
CA PHE A 388 -0.31 3.04 1.47
C PHE A 388 0.98 3.70 0.94
N TYR A 389 1.05 5.03 1.04
CA TYR A 389 2.09 5.87 0.45
C TYR A 389 2.68 6.80 1.51
N PHE A 390 3.94 7.18 1.31
CA PHE A 390 4.55 8.27 2.07
C PHE A 390 4.21 9.62 1.43
N SER A 391 4.05 10.66 2.26
CA SER A 391 3.86 12.02 1.76
C SER A 391 5.13 12.55 1.07
N PRO A 392 5.02 13.55 0.18
CA PRO A 392 6.20 14.20 -0.41
C PRO A 392 7.19 14.75 0.64
N CYS A 393 6.69 15.21 1.80
CA CYS A 393 7.51 15.70 2.90
C CYS A 393 8.31 14.55 3.54
N SER A 394 7.63 13.45 3.87
CA SER A 394 8.26 12.26 4.44
C SER A 394 9.35 11.72 3.50
N ILE A 395 9.04 11.62 2.20
CA ILE A 395 10.00 11.19 1.16
C ILE A 395 11.21 12.11 1.12
N HIS A 396 11.00 13.43 1.07
CA HIS A 396 12.10 14.40 1.03
C HIS A 396 13.03 14.29 2.24
N ILE A 397 12.46 14.15 3.44
CA ILE A 397 13.21 14.06 4.69
C ILE A 397 14.02 12.76 4.75
N MET A 398 13.39 11.62 4.42
CA MET A 398 14.10 10.34 4.35
C MET A 398 15.24 10.38 3.33
N ASN A 399 15.02 10.97 2.15
CA ASN A 399 16.06 11.11 1.12
C ASN A 399 17.25 11.93 1.64
N LYS A 400 16.98 13.07 2.29
CA LYS A 400 18.02 13.91 2.90
C LYS A 400 18.81 13.15 3.98
N PHE A 401 18.13 12.35 4.81
CA PHE A 401 18.78 11.53 5.83
C PHE A 401 19.66 10.44 5.21
N ILE A 402 19.13 9.69 4.23
CA ILE A 402 19.87 8.64 3.50
C ILE A 402 21.10 9.22 2.81
N LEU A 403 21.03 10.44 2.26
CA LEU A 403 22.16 11.12 1.62
C LEU A 403 23.12 11.79 2.61
N SER A 404 22.81 11.82 3.91
CA SER A 404 23.68 12.37 4.96
C SER A 404 24.69 11.34 5.50
N SER A 405 25.63 11.75 6.36
CA SER A 405 26.48 10.77 7.05
C SER A 405 25.68 9.83 7.99
N GLY A 406 24.46 10.22 8.39
CA GLY A 406 23.58 9.42 9.26
C GLY A 406 23.11 8.13 8.58
N GLY A 407 22.55 8.22 7.37
CA GLY A 407 22.09 7.04 6.62
C GLY A 407 23.17 6.31 5.81
N ALA A 408 24.45 6.54 6.11
CA ALA A 408 25.55 6.08 5.27
C ALA A 408 25.67 4.56 5.13
N CYS A 409 25.29 3.81 6.17
CA CYS A 409 25.40 2.35 6.18
C CYS A 409 24.49 1.67 5.14
N MET A 410 23.38 2.32 4.77
CA MET A 410 22.39 1.77 3.85
C MET A 410 22.76 1.95 2.37
N ARG A 411 23.75 2.79 2.04
CA ARG A 411 24.05 3.17 0.65
C ARG A 411 24.99 2.18 -0.05
N ASN A 412 24.74 1.94 -1.34
CA ASN A 412 25.66 1.25 -2.26
C ASN A 412 26.11 -0.15 -1.80
N LYS A 413 25.20 -0.96 -1.24
CA LYS A 413 25.50 -2.35 -0.89
C LYS A 413 25.65 -3.21 -2.14
N GLU A 414 26.82 -3.80 -2.36
CA GLU A 414 27.08 -4.69 -3.50
C GLU A 414 26.14 -5.90 -3.49
N GLY A 415 25.60 -6.28 -4.66
CA GLY A 415 24.71 -7.45 -4.81
C GLY A 415 23.23 -7.21 -4.48
N SER A 416 22.84 -6.00 -4.12
CA SER A 416 21.43 -5.64 -3.96
C SER A 416 20.78 -5.32 -5.31
N THR A 417 19.94 -6.23 -5.79
CA THR A 417 19.03 -5.94 -6.92
C THR A 417 17.76 -5.29 -6.36
N PRO A 418 17.44 -4.05 -6.80
CA PRO A 418 16.25 -3.36 -6.34
C PRO A 418 14.99 -4.12 -6.76
N LEU A 419 13.89 -3.89 -6.04
CA LEU A 419 12.58 -4.11 -6.63
C LEU A 419 12.49 -3.23 -7.89
N ALA A 420 11.99 -3.79 -8.99
CA ALA A 420 11.88 -3.06 -10.25
C ALA A 420 11.12 -1.75 -10.04
N ASN A 421 11.50 -0.69 -10.77
CA ASN A 421 10.66 0.51 -10.80
C ASN A 421 9.30 0.11 -11.39
N PRO A 422 8.15 0.50 -10.82
CA PRO A 422 6.87 0.38 -11.51
C PRO A 422 6.88 1.07 -12.89
N ASP A 423 7.80 2.03 -13.11
CA ASP A 423 7.89 2.83 -14.34
C ASP A 423 8.51 2.12 -15.56
N ALA A 424 8.80 0.82 -15.49
CA ALA A 424 8.95 0.04 -16.72
C ALA A 424 7.56 -0.36 -17.23
N ALA A 425 6.79 0.64 -17.69
CA ALA A 425 5.54 0.39 -18.39
C ALA A 425 5.82 -0.44 -19.66
N PRO A 426 4.95 -1.42 -19.93
CA PRO A 426 4.16 -1.32 -21.13
C PRO A 426 2.74 -0.91 -20.77
N GLU A 427 2.20 -0.03 -21.61
CA GLU A 427 0.78 0.29 -21.69
C GLU A 427 -0.09 -0.98 -21.61
N VAL A 428 -0.95 -1.06 -20.59
CA VAL A 428 -2.16 -1.90 -20.63
C VAL A 428 -3.26 -1.18 -19.87
N GLY A 429 -4.33 -0.87 -20.60
CA GLY A 429 -5.41 0.01 -20.21
C GLY A 429 -6.43 -0.55 -19.23
N ASN A 430 -7.32 0.38 -18.85
CA ASN A 430 -8.55 0.24 -18.09
C ASN A 430 -8.38 -0.27 -16.65
N GLN A 431 -7.82 0.59 -15.80
CA GLN A 431 -8.19 0.59 -14.39
C GLN A 431 -9.57 1.25 -14.25
N LEU A 432 -10.40 0.69 -13.36
CA LEU A 432 -11.82 0.96 -13.13
C LEU A 432 -12.25 2.40 -13.44
N ASP A 433 -13.31 2.56 -14.23
CA ASP A 433 -13.90 3.88 -14.43
C ASP A 433 -14.49 4.44 -13.11
N MET A 434 -14.41 5.75 -12.90
CA MET A 434 -14.86 6.41 -11.66
C MET A 434 -16.33 6.14 -11.32
N LYS A 435 -17.18 5.87 -12.33
CA LYS A 435 -18.60 5.57 -12.12
C LYS A 435 -18.77 4.17 -11.53
N SER A 436 -18.02 3.18 -12.00
CA SER A 436 -17.96 1.84 -11.43
C SER A 436 -17.51 1.88 -9.96
N MET A 437 -16.58 2.77 -9.63
CA MET A 437 -16.19 3.02 -8.23
C MET A 437 -17.34 3.61 -7.41
N CYS A 438 -18.11 4.56 -7.95
CA CYS A 438 -19.29 5.12 -7.27
C CYS A 438 -20.41 4.11 -7.05
N ILE A 439 -20.70 3.26 -8.04
CA ILE A 439 -21.72 2.19 -7.92
C ILE A 439 -21.36 1.23 -6.79
N LYS A 440 -20.09 0.81 -6.77
CA LYS A 440 -19.58 -0.08 -5.73
C LYS A 440 -19.59 0.57 -4.34
N HIS A 441 -19.09 1.80 -4.23
CA HIS A 441 -18.96 2.49 -2.94
C HIS A 441 -20.31 2.74 -2.28
N THR A 442 -21.31 3.14 -3.07
CA THR A 442 -22.65 3.46 -2.57
C THR A 442 -23.56 2.23 -2.47
N ASN A 443 -23.12 1.09 -3.02
CA ASN A 443 -23.96 -0.08 -3.28
C ASN A 443 -25.25 0.27 -4.05
N SER A 444 -25.20 1.30 -4.90
CA SER A 444 -26.32 1.79 -5.69
C SER A 444 -25.99 1.74 -7.18
N PRO A 445 -26.73 0.99 -8.00
CA PRO A 445 -26.49 0.92 -9.44
C PRO A 445 -26.74 2.25 -10.17
N GLN A 446 -27.41 3.19 -9.51
CA GLN A 446 -27.70 4.53 -10.04
C GLN A 446 -26.66 5.59 -9.63
N ALA A 447 -25.63 5.21 -8.87
CA ALA A 447 -24.60 6.15 -8.47
C ALA A 447 -23.78 6.63 -9.67
N ILE A 448 -23.44 7.92 -9.63
CA ILE A 448 -22.63 8.60 -10.63
C ILE A 448 -21.51 9.36 -9.94
N VAL A 449 -20.51 9.73 -10.73
CA VAL A 449 -19.51 10.73 -10.30
C VAL A 449 -20.22 12.06 -10.09
N ASP A 450 -19.91 12.75 -8.99
CA ASP A 450 -20.57 13.99 -8.64
C ASP A 450 -20.25 15.09 -9.66
N PRO A 451 -21.26 15.61 -10.38
CA PRO A 451 -21.02 16.54 -11.48
C PRO A 451 -20.64 17.94 -11.01
N THR A 452 -20.69 18.24 -9.71
CA THR A 452 -20.35 19.56 -9.15
C THR A 452 -18.87 19.72 -8.83
N LYS A 453 -18.08 18.64 -8.90
CA LYS A 453 -16.64 18.64 -8.60
C LYS A 453 -15.81 18.80 -9.87
N SER A 454 -14.69 19.51 -9.75
CA SER A 454 -13.78 19.66 -10.89
C SER A 454 -13.08 18.32 -11.20
N PRO A 455 -12.64 18.09 -12.45
CA PRO A 455 -11.88 16.90 -12.82
C PRO A 455 -10.65 16.64 -11.93
N THR A 456 -9.95 17.71 -11.54
CA THR A 456 -8.81 17.62 -10.62
C THR A 456 -9.25 17.28 -9.20
N ASP A 457 -10.34 17.86 -8.70
CA ASP A 457 -10.89 17.49 -7.38
C ASP A 457 -11.29 16.00 -7.36
N LEU A 458 -11.87 15.50 -8.45
CA LEU A 458 -12.22 14.09 -8.61
C LEU A 458 -10.99 13.18 -8.69
N CYS A 459 -9.85 13.66 -9.20
CA CYS A 459 -8.58 12.94 -9.18
C CYS A 459 -7.92 12.89 -7.80
N THR A 460 -8.23 13.84 -6.92
CA THR A 460 -7.72 13.85 -5.54
C THR A 460 -8.65 13.12 -4.58
N ASN A 461 -9.97 13.29 -4.74
CA ASN A 461 -10.99 12.67 -3.92
C ASN A 461 -12.29 12.48 -4.72
N LEU A 462 -12.54 11.25 -5.18
CA LEU A 462 -13.73 10.93 -5.95
C LEU A 462 -14.99 11.13 -5.10
N VAL A 463 -15.88 11.99 -5.59
CA VAL A 463 -17.19 12.25 -4.98
C VAL A 463 -18.26 11.61 -5.84
N CYS A 464 -19.25 11.01 -5.20
CA CYS A 464 -20.32 10.26 -5.83
C CYS A 464 -21.68 10.83 -5.44
N THR A 465 -22.56 10.99 -6.42
CA THR A 465 -23.97 11.30 -6.21
C THR A 465 -24.81 10.05 -6.46
N TYR A 466 -25.77 9.74 -5.58
CA TYR A 466 -26.68 8.61 -5.76
C TYR A 466 -28.07 8.89 -5.20
N LEU A 467 -29.07 8.14 -5.66
CA LEU A 467 -30.44 8.26 -5.17
C LEU A 467 -30.66 7.35 -3.95
N GLY A 468 -31.10 7.95 -2.84
CA GLY A 468 -31.49 7.21 -1.63
C GLY A 468 -32.94 6.69 -1.69
N PRO A 469 -33.43 6.07 -0.59
CA PRO A 469 -34.72 5.36 -0.54
C PRO A 469 -35.97 6.16 -0.96
N ASN A 470 -35.90 7.49 -0.97
CA ASN A 470 -37.00 8.39 -1.35
C ASN A 470 -36.71 9.21 -2.62
N SER A 471 -35.82 8.75 -3.49
CA SER A 471 -35.38 9.49 -4.70
C SER A 471 -34.74 10.85 -4.41
N VAL A 472 -34.25 11.04 -3.18
CA VAL A 472 -33.46 12.23 -2.80
C VAL A 472 -32.00 11.98 -3.18
N PRO A 473 -31.33 12.93 -3.87
CA PRO A 473 -29.91 12.81 -4.18
C PRO A 473 -29.06 12.98 -2.91
N TYR A 474 -28.22 11.99 -2.64
CA TYR A 474 -27.19 12.02 -1.60
C TYR A 474 -25.82 12.20 -2.26
N ILE A 475 -24.96 12.98 -1.61
CA ILE A 475 -23.57 13.17 -2.00
C ILE A 475 -22.72 12.47 -0.95
N THR A 476 -21.84 11.58 -1.40
CA THR A 476 -20.84 10.96 -0.54
C THR A 476 -19.48 11.08 -1.18
N THR A 477 -18.46 11.32 -0.38
CA THR A 477 -17.08 11.17 -0.83
C THR A 477 -16.68 9.71 -0.66
N THR A 478 -15.95 9.17 -1.64
CA THR A 478 -15.35 7.85 -1.50
C THR A 478 -14.15 7.86 -0.55
N ASN A 479 -13.59 9.04 -0.27
CA ASN A 479 -12.29 9.26 0.37
C ASN A 479 -11.13 8.57 -0.36
N ARG A 480 -11.28 8.30 -1.66
CA ARG A 480 -10.28 7.64 -2.50
C ARG A 480 -9.99 8.50 -3.73
N SER A 481 -8.72 8.57 -4.11
CA SER A 481 -8.39 8.94 -5.49
C SER A 481 -8.78 7.77 -6.40
N PRO A 482 -9.28 8.02 -7.61
CA PRO A 482 -9.56 6.99 -8.59
C PRO A 482 -8.29 6.34 -9.15
N GLY A 483 -7.11 6.76 -8.73
CA GLY A 483 -5.82 6.20 -9.15
C GLY A 483 -5.30 6.82 -10.45
N ASP A 484 -3.99 6.76 -10.64
CA ASP A 484 -3.36 7.27 -11.84
C ASP A 484 -3.86 6.55 -13.10
N ASN A 485 -3.95 7.29 -14.20
CA ASN A 485 -4.58 6.96 -15.47
C ASN A 485 -6.11 6.82 -15.50
N SER A 486 -6.80 7.02 -14.38
CA SER A 486 -8.27 7.10 -14.39
C SER A 486 -8.77 8.26 -15.23
N ILE A 487 -9.84 8.01 -16.00
CA ILE A 487 -10.40 9.01 -16.90
C ILE A 487 -11.05 10.11 -16.07
N CYS A 488 -10.60 11.34 -16.30
CA CYS A 488 -11.14 12.55 -15.66
C CYS A 488 -11.42 13.61 -16.73
N GLY A 489 -12.36 14.51 -16.43
CA GLY A 489 -12.70 15.61 -17.34
C GLY A 489 -13.09 15.13 -18.74
N ASN A 490 -12.57 15.79 -19.77
CA ASN A 490 -12.90 15.51 -21.17
C ASN A 490 -11.90 14.53 -21.82
N GLY A 491 -11.68 13.38 -21.18
CA GLY A 491 -10.75 12.36 -21.66
C GLY A 491 -9.31 12.55 -21.19
N GLY A 492 -9.11 13.43 -20.21
CA GLY A 492 -7.87 13.51 -19.44
C GLY A 492 -7.67 12.29 -18.54
N ARG A 493 -6.51 12.25 -17.91
CA ARG A 493 -6.10 11.17 -17.02
C ARG A 493 -5.63 11.74 -15.70
N CYS A 494 -6.08 11.16 -14.59
CA CYS A 494 -5.52 11.47 -13.30
C CYS A 494 -4.04 11.07 -13.30
N LEU A 495 -3.14 11.98 -12.98
CA LEU A 495 -1.73 11.70 -12.74
C LEU A 495 -1.31 12.54 -11.54
N ASN A 496 -0.88 11.88 -10.46
CA ASN A 496 -0.49 12.52 -9.21
C ASN A 496 -1.57 13.47 -8.65
N GLY A 497 -2.83 13.06 -8.71
CA GLY A 497 -3.97 13.86 -8.22
C GLY A 497 -4.32 15.07 -9.09
N GLN A 498 -3.67 15.26 -10.24
CA GLN A 498 -4.07 16.25 -11.23
C GLN A 498 -4.78 15.58 -12.40
N CYS A 499 -5.78 16.21 -12.97
CA CYS A 499 -6.34 15.75 -14.24
C CYS A 499 -5.44 16.24 -15.38
N VAL A 500 -4.48 15.42 -15.80
CA VAL A 500 -3.47 15.73 -16.82
C VAL A 500 -3.93 15.23 -18.18
N GLY A 501 -3.68 16.01 -19.23
CA GLY A 501 -4.26 15.69 -20.53
C GLY A 501 -5.77 15.90 -20.57
N ASP A 502 -6.35 16.56 -19.55
CA ASP A 502 -7.60 17.34 -19.67
C ASP A 502 -7.33 18.58 -20.53
N GLN A 503 -6.77 18.30 -21.71
CA GLN A 503 -6.92 19.15 -22.86
C GLN A 503 -8.42 19.07 -23.09
N GLY A 504 -9.19 19.99 -22.50
CA GLY A 504 -10.48 20.31 -23.08
C GLY A 504 -10.17 20.71 -24.51
N VAL A 505 -10.13 19.71 -25.41
CA VAL A 505 -9.68 19.90 -26.78
C VAL A 505 -10.63 20.95 -27.28
N ARG A 506 -10.08 22.13 -27.54
CA ARG A 506 -10.81 23.23 -28.14
C ARG A 506 -11.07 22.81 -29.57
N VAL A 507 -12.05 21.93 -29.76
CA VAL A 507 -12.47 21.48 -31.08
C VAL A 507 -13.18 22.68 -31.68
N ASP A 508 -12.56 23.32 -32.66
CA ASP A 508 -13.22 24.35 -33.44
C ASP A 508 -14.40 23.72 -34.20
N MET A 509 -15.43 24.52 -34.50
CA MET A 509 -16.58 24.07 -35.30
C MET A 509 -16.14 23.48 -36.64
N THR A 510 -15.03 23.95 -37.20
CA THR A 510 -14.43 23.38 -38.43
C THR A 510 -13.98 21.93 -38.21
N GLU A 511 -13.31 21.66 -37.10
CA GLU A 511 -12.83 20.32 -36.76
C GLU A 511 -14.00 19.38 -36.44
N GLN A 512 -15.07 19.89 -35.80
CA GLN A 512 -16.32 19.13 -35.65
C GLN A 512 -16.95 18.80 -37.00
N CYS A 513 -16.98 19.75 -37.94
CA CYS A 513 -17.53 19.51 -39.28
C CYS A 513 -16.77 18.43 -40.04
N VAL A 514 -15.43 18.42 -39.97
CA VAL A 514 -14.61 17.35 -40.54
C VAL A 514 -14.93 16.01 -39.87
N ARG A 515 -15.05 15.98 -38.54
CA ARG A 515 -15.29 14.76 -37.76
C ARG A 515 -16.64 14.11 -38.07
N TYR A 516 -17.71 14.90 -38.11
CA TYR A 516 -19.08 14.38 -38.31
C TYR A 516 -19.38 14.02 -39.77
N THR A 517 -18.79 14.76 -40.73
CA THR A 517 -19.02 14.49 -42.15
C THR A 517 -18.01 13.51 -42.74
N GLY A 518 -16.86 13.32 -42.10
CA GLY A 518 -15.72 12.57 -42.64
C GLY A 518 -15.05 13.25 -43.85
N LYS A 519 -15.35 14.52 -44.12
CA LYS A 519 -14.85 15.26 -45.29
C LYS A 519 -13.87 16.35 -44.83
N ALA A 520 -12.64 16.29 -45.32
CA ALA A 520 -11.58 17.22 -44.94
C ALA A 520 -11.87 18.69 -45.34
N THR A 521 -12.75 18.91 -46.31
CA THR A 521 -13.19 20.25 -46.76
C THR A 521 -14.39 20.79 -45.99
N ALA A 522 -14.87 20.08 -44.97
CA ALA A 522 -16.05 20.47 -44.24
C ALA A 522 -15.78 21.64 -43.29
N VAL A 523 -16.59 22.69 -43.44
CA VAL A 523 -16.51 23.92 -42.65
C VAL A 523 -17.91 24.29 -42.11
N PRO A 524 -18.01 25.10 -41.05
CA PRO A 524 -19.30 25.54 -40.52
C PRO A 524 -20.05 26.41 -41.53
N ASP A 525 -21.37 26.32 -41.53
CA ASP A 525 -22.21 27.20 -42.35
C ASP A 525 -22.17 28.64 -41.80
N ASN A 526 -21.37 29.48 -42.46
CA ASN A 526 -21.16 30.89 -42.14
C ASN A 526 -22.42 31.78 -42.21
N THR A 527 -23.56 31.24 -42.65
CA THR A 527 -24.85 31.95 -42.60
C THR A 527 -25.56 31.81 -41.24
N ARG A 528 -25.01 31.01 -40.32
CA ARG A 528 -25.52 30.79 -38.96
C ARG A 528 -24.70 31.56 -37.92
N THR A 529 -25.36 31.96 -36.84
CA THR A 529 -24.70 32.51 -35.65
C THR A 529 -24.00 31.41 -34.84
N ALA A 530 -23.08 31.80 -33.97
CA ALA A 530 -22.39 30.91 -33.05
C ALA A 530 -23.36 30.10 -32.17
N GLU A 531 -24.37 30.75 -31.59
CA GLU A 531 -25.44 30.09 -30.83
C GLU A 531 -26.22 29.08 -31.67
N GLN A 532 -26.63 29.44 -32.89
CA GLN A 532 -27.36 28.53 -33.76
C GLN A 532 -26.55 27.29 -34.12
N LEU A 533 -25.23 27.44 -34.29
CA LEU A 533 -24.32 26.32 -34.53
C LEU A 533 -24.13 25.45 -33.29
N CYS A 534 -24.14 26.04 -32.08
CA CYS A 534 -24.13 25.27 -30.83
C CYS A 534 -25.42 24.45 -30.64
N GLN A 535 -26.59 24.98 -31.05
CA GLN A 535 -27.88 24.27 -30.99
C GLN A 535 -28.00 23.16 -32.03
N GLN A 536 -27.48 23.39 -33.24
CA GLN A 536 -27.49 22.43 -34.33
C GLN A 536 -26.33 22.70 -35.29
N LEU A 537 -25.32 21.84 -35.27
CA LEU A 537 -24.16 21.99 -36.14
C LEU A 537 -24.58 21.78 -37.59
N GLN A 538 -24.32 22.79 -38.41
CA GLN A 538 -24.55 22.75 -39.86
C GLN A 538 -23.22 22.96 -40.58
N CYS A 539 -22.86 22.00 -41.43
CA CYS A 539 -21.57 21.95 -42.11
C CYS A 539 -21.76 22.00 -43.62
N LYS A 540 -20.89 22.74 -44.32
CA LYS A 540 -20.80 22.79 -45.77
C LYS A 540 -19.49 22.14 -46.22
N TYR A 541 -19.54 21.33 -47.27
CA TYR A 541 -18.35 20.74 -47.87
C TYR A 541 -18.53 20.54 -49.38
N THR A 542 -17.42 20.46 -50.10
CA THR A 542 -17.39 20.12 -51.54
C THR A 542 -16.89 18.70 -51.72
N ASP A 543 -17.58 17.88 -52.52
CA ASP A 543 -17.10 16.54 -52.86
C ASP A 543 -16.11 16.63 -54.04
N PRO A 544 -14.88 16.09 -53.91
CA PRO A 544 -13.90 16.08 -55.00
C PRO A 544 -14.40 15.41 -56.28
N ASN A 545 -15.35 14.47 -56.17
CA ASN A 545 -15.92 13.76 -57.32
C ASN A 545 -17.06 14.52 -58.00
N GLN A 546 -17.52 15.63 -57.42
CA GLN A 546 -18.55 16.50 -57.98
C GLN A 546 -18.18 17.98 -57.82
N PRO A 547 -17.11 18.44 -58.50
CA PRO A 547 -16.65 19.83 -58.42
C PRO A 547 -17.75 20.76 -58.95
N GLY A 548 -18.34 21.57 -58.07
CA GLY A 548 -19.42 22.52 -58.39
C GLY A 548 -20.63 22.46 -57.45
N TRP A 549 -20.79 21.38 -56.68
CA TRP A 549 -21.88 21.24 -55.71
C TRP A 549 -21.38 21.42 -54.27
N ILE A 550 -22.08 22.27 -53.50
CA ILE A 550 -21.87 22.44 -52.06
C ILE A 550 -22.90 21.59 -51.32
N TRP A 551 -22.43 20.58 -50.61
CA TRP A 551 -23.26 19.70 -49.80
C TRP A 551 -23.43 20.30 -48.41
N THR A 552 -24.61 20.11 -47.82
CA THR A 552 -24.92 20.57 -46.46
C THR A 552 -25.28 19.38 -45.59
N TRP A 553 -24.63 19.27 -44.43
CA TRP A 553 -24.93 18.29 -43.39
C TRP A 553 -25.43 19.00 -42.12
N LYS A 554 -26.36 18.38 -41.39
CA LYS A 554 -26.93 18.91 -40.15
C LYS A 554 -26.94 17.84 -39.06
N SER A 555 -26.54 18.20 -37.84
CA SER A 555 -26.64 17.31 -36.69
C SER A 555 -28.09 17.09 -36.25
N GLY A 556 -28.38 15.87 -35.77
CA GLY A 556 -29.70 15.51 -35.23
C GLY A 556 -29.95 15.94 -33.78
N SER A 557 -28.89 16.37 -33.08
CA SER A 557 -28.90 16.82 -31.69
C SER A 557 -27.96 18.02 -31.52
N PRO A 558 -28.08 18.80 -30.42
CA PRO A 558 -27.07 19.79 -30.04
C PRO A 558 -25.67 19.19 -29.96
N ILE A 559 -24.65 20.01 -30.21
CA ILE A 559 -23.27 19.57 -30.09
C ILE A 559 -23.07 19.08 -28.65
N PRO A 560 -22.64 17.82 -28.42
CA PRO A 560 -22.47 17.34 -27.06
C PRO A 560 -21.41 18.18 -26.34
N ASP A 561 -21.57 18.40 -25.02
CA ASP A 561 -20.75 19.30 -24.18
C ASP A 561 -19.27 18.90 -24.11
N TYR A 562 -18.55 19.07 -25.22
CA TYR A 562 -17.13 18.77 -25.38
C TYR A 562 -16.26 20.04 -25.41
N GLY A 563 -16.81 21.19 -25.03
CA GLY A 563 -16.08 22.47 -25.04
C GLY A 563 -15.76 22.99 -26.45
N THR A 564 -16.61 22.68 -27.44
CA THR A 564 -16.49 23.22 -28.81
C THR A 564 -16.44 24.74 -28.78
N VAL A 565 -15.42 25.29 -29.44
CA VAL A 565 -15.20 26.73 -29.48
C VAL A 565 -16.16 27.37 -30.46
N CYS A 566 -16.77 28.47 -30.04
CA CYS A 566 -17.69 29.27 -30.84
C CYS A 566 -17.23 30.73 -30.89
N ASP A 567 -17.84 31.54 -31.76
CA ASP A 567 -17.46 32.95 -32.00
C ASP A 567 -15.94 33.15 -32.22
N GLY A 568 -15.35 32.32 -33.09
CA GLY A 568 -13.96 32.47 -33.52
C GLY A 568 -12.91 32.37 -32.40
N GLY A 569 -13.22 31.67 -31.30
CA GLY A 569 -12.29 31.55 -30.17
C GLY A 569 -12.80 32.13 -28.84
N ARG A 570 -13.85 32.95 -28.88
CA ARG A 570 -14.24 33.82 -27.75
C ARG A 570 -15.31 33.23 -26.84
N GLY A 571 -16.04 32.20 -27.27
CA GLY A 571 -17.04 31.52 -26.45
C GLY A 571 -16.95 30.00 -26.54
N ARG A 572 -17.76 29.30 -25.75
CA ARG A 572 -17.90 27.84 -25.78
C ARG A 572 -19.35 27.41 -25.92
N CYS A 573 -19.60 26.38 -26.72
CA CYS A 573 -20.91 25.72 -26.75
C CYS A 573 -21.16 24.97 -25.44
N ILE A 574 -22.15 25.40 -24.66
CA ILE A 574 -22.62 24.77 -23.42
C ILE A 574 -24.15 24.68 -23.48
N TYR A 575 -24.70 23.48 -23.40
CA TYR A 575 -26.16 23.23 -23.51
C TYR A 575 -26.84 23.92 -24.70
N GLY A 576 -26.14 24.02 -25.84
CA GLY A 576 -26.64 24.68 -27.05
C GLY A 576 -26.54 26.22 -27.05
N ALA A 577 -25.91 26.85 -26.06
CA ALA A 577 -25.61 28.28 -26.08
C ALA A 577 -24.10 28.51 -26.30
N CYS A 578 -23.72 29.58 -26.99
CA CYS A 578 -22.33 30.05 -27.02
C CYS A 578 -22.13 30.99 -25.82
N VAL A 579 -21.38 30.55 -24.81
CA VAL A 579 -21.19 31.25 -23.53
C VAL A 579 -19.78 31.76 -23.38
#